data_AF-A0ABC8JXT3-F1
#
_entry.id   AF-A0ABC8JXT3-F1
#
_cell.length_a   1.000
_cell.length_b   1.000
_cell.length_c   1.000
_cell.angle_alpha   90.00
_cell.angle_beta   90.00
_cell.angle_gamma   90.00
#
_symmetry.space_group_name_H-M   'P 1'
#
loop_
_entity.id
_entity.type
_entity.pdbx_description
1 polymer ?
#
loop_
_entity_poly.entity_id
_entity_poly.type
_entity_poly.pdbx_seq_one_letter_code
_entity_poly.pdbx_strand_id
1 'polypeptide(L)'
;MQCNYFWRCGSPHSQSQVTYHSFHWMKGTPFGEDQGIYNSLTWWEQMDNGQQLTTNRKYLIASHTTDYRHPWLLLNTLALMVLLVP
;
A
#
# COMPACT_ATOMS: atom_id res chain seq x y z
N MET A 1 -13.45 24.98 -7.65
CA MET A 1 -12.01 24.90 -7.34
C MET A 1 -11.63 23.43 -7.40
N GLN A 2 -10.89 23.05 -8.45
CA GLN A 2 -10.47 21.69 -8.78
C GLN A 2 -9.78 20.97 -7.60
N CYS A 3 -10.37 19.88 -7.11
CA CYS A 3 -9.62 18.81 -6.47
C CYS A 3 -9.18 17.83 -7.57
N ASN A 4 -8.06 18.14 -8.22
CA ASN A 4 -7.34 17.14 -9.00
C ASN A 4 -6.58 16.23 -8.03
N TYR A 5 -6.47 14.95 -8.38
CA TYR A 5 -5.82 13.86 -7.64
C TYR A 5 -6.70 13.26 -6.53
N PHE A 6 -7.41 12.20 -6.93
CA PHE A 6 -8.21 11.21 -6.18
C PHE A 6 -7.69 10.79 -4.79
N TRP A 7 -6.44 11.12 -4.45
CA TRP A 7 -5.72 10.61 -3.28
C TRP A 7 -5.61 11.59 -2.09
N ARG A 8 -5.97 12.87 -2.26
CA ARG A 8 -5.80 13.87 -1.17
C ARG A 8 -7.00 14.03 -0.23
N CYS A 9 -8.11 13.34 -0.46
CA CYS A 9 -9.35 13.52 0.31
C CYS A 9 -9.76 12.30 1.16
N GLY A 10 -9.02 11.20 1.14
CA GLY A 10 -9.31 10.01 1.97
C GLY A 10 -8.53 10.04 3.29
N SER A 11 -9.16 9.63 4.40
CA SER A 11 -8.51 9.42 5.70
C SER A 11 -7.23 8.58 5.56
N PRO A 12 -6.17 8.82 6.35
CA PRO A 12 -4.85 8.18 6.18
C PRO A 12 -4.90 6.64 6.22
N HIS A 13 -5.90 6.04 6.87
CA HIS A 13 -6.09 4.58 6.89
C HIS A 13 -6.59 3.95 5.57
N SER A 14 -7.21 4.72 4.66
CA SER A 14 -7.77 4.15 3.43
C SER A 14 -6.78 4.09 2.26
N GLN A 15 -5.64 4.79 2.35
CA GLN A 15 -4.71 4.92 1.21
C GLN A 15 -4.02 3.59 0.86
N SER A 16 -3.65 2.78 1.86
CA SER A 16 -2.95 1.50 1.65
C SER A 16 -3.84 0.44 0.98
N GLN A 17 -5.11 0.36 1.37
CA GLN A 17 -6.05 -0.61 0.80
C GLN A 17 -6.44 -0.25 -0.63
N VAL A 18 -6.69 1.03 -0.90
CA VAL A 18 -7.02 1.51 -2.24
C VAL A 18 -5.84 1.33 -3.18
N THR A 19 -4.61 1.57 -2.71
CA THR A 19 -3.38 1.30 -3.47
C THR A 19 -3.25 -0.20 -3.78
N TYR A 20 -3.33 -1.09 -2.79
CA TYR A 20 -3.25 -2.54 -2.99
C TYR A 20 -4.28 -3.07 -3.99
N HIS A 21 -5.53 -2.61 -3.87
CA HIS A 21 -6.62 -3.01 -4.75
C HIS A 21 -6.39 -2.51 -6.19
N SER A 22 -5.92 -1.27 -6.33
CA SER A 22 -5.58 -0.71 -7.64
C SER A 22 -4.48 -1.52 -8.32
N PHE A 23 -3.44 -1.91 -7.58
CA PHE A 23 -2.34 -2.71 -8.14
C PHE A 23 -2.77 -4.09 -8.65
N HIS A 24 -3.72 -4.74 -7.97
CA HIS A 24 -4.16 -6.09 -8.34
C HIS A 24 -5.30 -6.10 -9.37
N TRP A 25 -6.06 -5.01 -9.51
CA TRP A 25 -7.27 -4.99 -10.34
C TRP A 25 -7.22 -4.02 -11.52
N MET A 26 -6.41 -2.96 -11.46
CA MET A 26 -6.24 -2.02 -12.58
C MET A 26 -5.27 -2.59 -13.61
N LYS A 27 -5.63 -2.46 -14.89
CA LYS A 27 -4.84 -2.92 -16.05
C LYS A 27 -4.52 -1.76 -16.98
N GLY A 28 -3.47 -1.90 -17.78
CA GLY A 28 -3.02 -0.85 -18.69
C GLY A 28 -2.33 0.29 -17.95
N THR A 29 -2.20 1.42 -18.61
CA THR A 29 -1.55 2.62 -18.08
C THR A 29 -2.48 3.83 -18.23
N PRO A 30 -2.40 4.82 -17.34
CA PRO A 30 -3.27 5.99 -17.41
C PRO A 30 -2.93 6.93 -18.58
N PHE A 31 -1.74 6.77 -19.18
CA PHE A 31 -1.28 7.54 -20.33
C PHE A 31 -1.21 6.61 -21.53
N GLY A 32 -1.95 6.91 -22.61
CA GLY A 32 -2.07 6.03 -23.78
C GLY A 32 -0.83 5.92 -24.66
N GLU A 33 0.35 6.25 -24.14
CA GLU A 33 1.61 6.28 -24.89
C GLU A 33 2.23 4.88 -25.06
N ASP A 34 1.74 3.88 -24.31
CA ASP A 34 2.32 2.55 -24.24
C ASP A 34 1.93 1.60 -25.39
N GLN A 35 1.37 2.13 -26.49
CA GLN A 35 0.97 1.37 -27.70
C GLN A 35 0.09 0.12 -27.39
N GLY A 36 -0.60 0.13 -26.25
CA GLY A 36 -1.40 -1.01 -25.78
C GLY A 36 -0.62 -2.21 -25.24
N ILE A 37 0.71 -2.12 -25.08
CA ILE A 37 1.58 -3.20 -24.60
C ILE A 37 1.15 -3.72 -23.22
N TYR A 38 0.67 -2.83 -22.36
CA TYR A 38 0.30 -3.16 -20.97
C TYR A 38 -1.21 -3.35 -20.75
N ASN A 39 -2.06 -3.31 -21.79
CA ASN A 39 -3.52 -3.39 -21.65
C ASN A 39 -4.02 -4.72 -21.04
N SER A 40 -3.26 -5.80 -21.22
CA SER A 40 -3.57 -7.11 -20.64
C SER A 40 -2.99 -7.29 -19.23
N LEU A 41 -2.06 -6.45 -18.82
CA LEU A 41 -1.25 -6.60 -17.60
C LEU A 41 -1.79 -5.71 -16.49
N THR A 42 -1.90 -6.28 -15.30
CA THR A 42 -2.20 -5.54 -14.07
C THR A 42 -1.04 -4.63 -13.70
N TRP A 43 -1.31 -3.56 -12.96
CA TRP A 43 -0.25 -2.65 -12.48
C TRP A 43 0.78 -3.38 -11.62
N TRP A 44 0.38 -4.44 -10.93
CA TRP A 44 1.28 -5.32 -10.20
C TRP A 44 2.32 -6.01 -11.09
N GLU A 45 1.89 -6.50 -12.25
CA GLU A 45 2.77 -7.18 -13.22
C GLU A 45 3.73 -6.17 -13.88
N GLN A 46 3.27 -4.94 -14.12
CA GLN A 46 4.07 -3.87 -14.75
C GLN A 46 5.19 -3.33 -13.85
N MET A 47 4.95 -3.20 -12.55
CA MET A 47 5.80 -2.44 -11.61
C MET A 47 7.26 -2.89 -11.50
N ASP A 48 7.59 -4.14 -11.83
CA ASP A 48 8.97 -4.63 -11.90
C ASP A 48 9.15 -5.69 -13.01
N ASN A 49 8.36 -5.58 -14.08
CA ASN A 49 8.39 -6.54 -15.20
C ASN A 49 8.25 -8.02 -14.73
N GLY A 50 7.43 -8.25 -13.71
CA GLY A 50 7.26 -9.57 -13.08
C GLY A 50 8.32 -10.02 -12.07
N GLN A 51 9.43 -9.31 -11.86
CA GLN A 51 10.47 -9.75 -10.91
C GLN A 51 9.99 -9.79 -9.46
N GLN A 52 10.10 -10.95 -8.82
CA GLN A 52 9.89 -11.10 -7.38
C GLN A 52 11.02 -10.40 -6.60
N LEU A 53 10.71 -9.86 -5.41
CA LEU A 53 11.68 -9.36 -4.41
C LEU A 53 12.48 -8.09 -4.75
N THR A 54 12.00 -7.29 -5.71
CA THR A 54 12.52 -5.94 -5.94
C THR A 54 12.34 -5.03 -4.73
N THR A 55 13.19 -3.99 -4.65
CA THR A 55 13.12 -2.96 -3.61
C THR A 55 11.75 -2.27 -3.57
N ASN A 56 11.12 -2.03 -4.73
CA ASN A 56 9.79 -1.42 -4.82
C ASN A 56 8.69 -2.27 -4.18
N ARG A 57 8.67 -3.59 -4.44
CA ARG A 57 7.70 -4.52 -3.81
C ARG A 57 7.88 -4.60 -2.30
N LYS A 58 9.13 -4.57 -1.82
CA LYS A 58 9.43 -4.54 -0.38
C LYS A 58 8.88 -3.29 0.28
N TYR A 59 8.99 -2.11 -0.36
CA TYR A 59 8.44 -0.86 0.18
C TYR A 59 6.91 -0.86 0.26
N LEU A 60 6.21 -1.40 -0.74
CA LEU A 60 4.74 -1.48 -0.72
C LEU A 60 4.22 -2.43 0.35
N ILE A 61 4.83 -3.60 0.48
CA ILE A 61 4.47 -4.57 1.54
C ILE A 61 4.86 -4.00 2.90
N ALA A 62 6.04 -3.39 3.03
CA ALA A 62 6.48 -2.75 4.25
C ALA A 62 5.49 -1.66 4.69
N SER A 63 5.05 -0.80 3.77
CA SER A 63 4.04 0.24 4.04
C SER A 63 2.71 -0.34 4.55
N HIS A 64 2.26 -1.46 3.98
CA HIS A 64 1.07 -2.18 4.46
C HIS A 64 1.29 -2.81 5.85
N THR A 65 2.48 -3.38 6.10
CA THR A 65 2.82 -3.98 7.40
C THR A 65 3.20 -2.96 8.47
N THR A 66 3.63 -1.74 8.12
CA THR A 66 3.87 -0.69 9.12
C THR A 66 2.56 -0.17 9.74
N ASP A 67 1.42 -0.47 9.11
CA ASP A 67 0.09 -0.43 9.75
C ASP A 67 -0.17 -1.73 10.55
N TYR A 68 0.86 -2.35 11.13
CA TYR A 68 0.72 -3.23 12.29
C TYR A 68 0.22 -2.35 13.42
N ARG A 69 -1.09 -2.17 13.39
CA ARG A 69 -1.89 -1.40 14.32
C ARG A 69 -1.40 -1.71 15.73
N HIS A 70 -1.31 -0.62 16.44
CA HIS A 70 -0.82 -0.45 17.79
C HIS A 70 -1.55 -1.23 18.93
N PRO A 71 -2.66 -2.01 18.79
CA PRO A 71 -3.32 -2.56 19.98
C PRO A 71 -2.50 -3.59 20.73
N TRP A 72 -1.96 -4.61 20.05
CA TRP A 72 -1.30 -5.72 20.73
C TRP A 72 0.06 -5.33 21.31
N LEU A 73 0.78 -4.44 20.63
CA LEU A 73 2.01 -3.84 21.15
C LEU A 73 1.71 -2.91 22.35
N LEU A 74 0.62 -2.13 22.33
CA LEU A 74 0.18 -1.32 23.48
C LEU A 74 -0.23 -2.18 24.66
N LEU A 75 -1.01 -3.23 24.42
CA LEU A 75 -1.44 -4.13 25.48
C LEU A 75 -0.25 -4.82 26.15
N ASN A 76 0.74 -5.26 25.36
CA ASN A 76 1.97 -5.84 25.90
C ASN A 76 2.83 -4.82 26.66
N THR A 77 2.93 -3.57 26.19
CA THR A 77 3.68 -2.52 26.91
C THR A 77 2.95 -2.04 28.17
N LEU A 78 1.63 -1.92 28.15
CA LEU A 78 0.82 -1.62 29.33
C LEU A 78 0.89 -2.72 30.38
N ALA A 79 0.83 -3.98 29.96
CA ALA A 79 1.01 -5.13 30.86
C ALA A 79 2.40 -5.12 31.53
N LEU A 80 3.46 -4.76 30.78
CA LEU A 80 4.81 -4.59 31.32
C LEU A 80 4.87 -3.45 32.35
N MET A 81 4.23 -2.30 32.07
CA MET A 81 4.23 -1.13 32.97
C MET A 81 3.51 -1.41 34.30
N VAL A 82 2.39 -2.14 34.26
CA VAL A 82 1.63 -2.54 35.46
C VAL A 82 2.36 -3.61 36.28
N LEU A 83 3.11 -4.51 35.63
CA LEU A 83 3.89 -5.54 36.33
C LEU A 83 5.18 -4.99 36.95
N LEU A 84 5.79 -3.97 36.33
CA LEU A 84 7.08 -3.39 36.76
C LEU A 84 6.93 -2.39 37.91
N VAL A 85 5.78 -1.73 38.02
CA VAL A 85 5.45 -0.83 39.14
C VAL A 85 4.46 -1.54 40.06
N PRO A 86 4.91 -2.12 41.19
CA PRO A 86 4.03 -2.83 42.12
C PRO A 86 3.03 -1.91 42.81
#